data_AF-A0A934LKB5-F1
#
_entry.id   AF-A0A934LKB5-F1
#
_cell.length_a   1.000
_cell.length_b   1.000
_cell.length_c   1.000
_cell.angle_alpha   90.00
_cell.angle_beta   90.00
_cell.angle_gamma   90.00
#
_symmetry.space_group_name_H-M   'P 1'
#
loop_
_entity.id
_entity.type
_entity.pdbx_description
1 polymer ?
#
loop_
_entity_poly.entity_id
_entity_poly.type
_entity_poly.pdbx_seq_one_letter_code
_entity_poly.pdbx_strand_id
1 'polypeptide(L)' 'MQHRYEWLYVYGFVHPSSGRSFWLLMPTVSIPAFSVALHAFATFAQAGETTDLRLLVDRAG' A
#
# COMPACT_ATOMS: atom_id res chain seq x y z
N MET A 1 -4.03 -29.81 1.43
CA MET A 1 -4.71 -29.15 2.56
C MET A 1 -5.69 -28.14 1.98
N GLN A 2 -7.00 -28.32 2.15
CA GLN A 2 -7.99 -27.31 1.78
C GLN A 2 -8.14 -26.33 2.94
N HIS A 3 -7.70 -25.09 2.74
CA HIS A 3 -7.88 -24.04 3.72
C HIS A 3 -9.34 -23.55 3.61
N ARG A 4 -10.08 -23.57 4.72
CA ARG A 4 -11.48 -23.11 4.77
C ARG A 4 -11.61 -21.59 4.65
N TYR A 5 -10.51 -20.87 4.87
CA TYR A 5 -10.43 -19.42 4.87
C TYR A 5 -9.27 -18.96 4.00
N GLU A 6 -9.49 -17.88 3.27
CA GLU A 6 -8.48 -17.18 2.49
C GLU A 6 -7.92 -16.00 3.29
N TRP A 7 -6.61 -15.77 3.18
CA TRP A 7 -5.97 -14.62 3.81
C TRP A 7 -6.15 -13.39 2.94
N LEU A 8 -6.56 -12.29 3.58
CA LEU A 8 -6.47 -10.95 3.00
C LEU A 8 -5.33 -10.20 3.67
N TYR A 9 -4.68 -9.36 2.87
CA TYR A 9 -3.54 -8.57 3.27
C TYR A 9 -3.90 -7.09 3.23
N VAL A 10 -3.46 -6.37 4.26
CA VAL A 10 -3.62 -4.92 4.33
C VAL A 10 -2.34 -4.26 3.81
N TYR A 11 -2.49 -3.46 2.76
CA TYR A 11 -1.45 -2.55 2.29
C TYR A 11 -1.70 -1.18 2.89
N GLY A 12 -0.94 -0.79 3.92
CA GLY A 12 -1.13 0.46 4.64
C GLY A 12 -0.07 1.51 4.30
N PHE A 13 -0.52 2.74 4.06
CA PHE A 13 0.31 3.93 3.89
C PHE A 13 -0.07 4.94 4.97
N VAL A 14 0.91 5.38 5.76
CA VAL A 14 0.67 6.25 6.91
C VAL A 14 1.57 7.48 6.81
N HIS A 15 0.99 8.67 7.01
CA HIS A 15 1.73 9.90 7.25
C HIS A 15 1.92 10.07 8.77
N PRO A 16 3.11 9.76 9.33
CA PRO A 16 3.24 9.52 10.77
C PRO A 16 2.93 10.74 11.64
N SER A 17 3.31 11.94 11.18
CA SER A 17 3.14 13.17 11.96
C SER A 17 1.68 13.60 12.08
N SER A 18 0.83 13.31 11.08
CA SER A 18 -0.58 13.70 11.10
C SER A 18 -1.55 12.54 11.35
N GLY A 19 -1.06 11.29 11.40
CA GLY A 19 -1.90 10.10 11.54
C GLY A 19 -2.80 9.79 10.33
N ARG A 20 -2.65 10.50 9.21
CA ARG A 20 -3.46 10.23 8.00
C ARG A 20 -3.04 8.89 7.42
N SER A 21 -4.01 8.04 7.09
CA SER A 21 -3.78 6.71 6.54
C SER A 21 -4.58 6.45 5.28
N PHE A 22 -3.99 5.73 4.34
CA PHE A 22 -4.65 5.09 3.20
C PHE A 22 -4.36 3.59 3.27
N TRP A 23 -5.36 2.76 3.00
CA TRP A 23 -5.16 1.31 3.03
C TRP A 23 -6.02 0.58 2.01
N LEU A 24 -5.53 -0.59 1.61
CA LEU A 24 -6.20 -1.50 0.68
C LEU A 24 -6.26 -2.90 1.29
N LEU A 25 -7.35 -3.62 1.04
CA LEU A 25 -7.43 -5.06 1.27
C LEU A 25 -7.18 -5.79 -0.05
N MET A 26 -6.18 -6.67 -0.07
CA MET A 26 -5.76 -7.39 -1.27
C MET A 26 -5.60 -8.88 -1.00
N PRO A 27 -5.82 -9.75 -2.00
CA PRO A 27 -5.80 -11.20 -1.81
C PRO A 27 -4.39 -11.81 -1.76
N THR A 28 -3.34 -11.02 -1.97
CA THR A 28 -1.96 -11.54 -2.04
C THR A 28 -0.93 -10.48 -1.67
N VAL A 29 0.27 -10.95 -1.32
CA VAL A 29 1.48 -10.13 -1.18
C VAL A 29 2.49 -10.54 -2.23
N SER A 30 2.83 -9.61 -3.12
CA SER A 30 3.85 -9.78 -4.16
C SER A 30 4.31 -8.43 -4.68
N ILE A 31 5.43 -8.40 -5.41
CA ILE A 31 5.92 -7.18 -6.09
C ILE A 31 4.85 -6.58 -7.03
N PRO A 32 4.18 -7.36 -7.91
CA PRO A 32 3.10 -6.80 -8.74
C PRO A 32 1.93 -6.22 -7.94
N ALA A 33 1.50 -6.90 -6.86
CA ALA A 33 0.45 -6.40 -5.99
C ALA A 33 0.86 -5.09 -5.29
N PHE A 34 2.12 -4.99 -4.86
CA PHE A 34 2.65 -3.77 -4.26
C PHE A 34 2.69 -2.61 -5.27
N SER A 35 3.07 -2.84 -6.52
CA SER A 35 3.01 -1.83 -7.57
C SER A 35 1.59 -1.29 -7.81
N VAL A 36 0.58 -2.16 -7.76
CA VAL A 36 -0.83 -1.74 -7.85
C VAL A 36 -1.21 -0.87 -6.64
N ALA A 37 -0.81 -1.27 -5.44
CA ALA A 37 -1.06 -0.50 -4.22
C ALA A 37 -0.40 0.89 -4.26
N LEU A 38 0.84 0.98 -4.75
CA LEU A 38 1.56 2.24 -4.94
C LEU A 38 0.86 3.16 -5.93
N HIS A 39 0.36 2.64 -7.04
CA HIS A 39 -0.36 3.44 -8.04
C HIS A 39 -1.68 3.99 -7.48
N ALA A 40 -2.43 3.16 -6.76
CA ALA A 40 -3.66 3.58 -6.09
C ALA A 40 -3.38 4.67 -5.03
N PHE A 41 -2.32 4.48 -4.23
CA PHE A 41 -1.91 5.47 -3.23
C PHE A 41 -1.45 6.78 -3.87
N ALA A 42 -0.65 6.75 -4.94
CA ALA A 42 -0.20 7.95 -5.65
C ALA A 42 -1.37 8.78 -6.19
N THR A 43 -2.38 8.10 -6.76
CA THR A 43 -3.63 8.74 -7.21
C THR A 43 -4.37 9.39 -6.03
N PHE A 44 -4.54 8.66 -4.92
CA PHE A 44 -5.19 9.19 -3.72
C PHE A 44 -4.45 10.39 -3.10
N ALA A 45 -3.13 10.31 -3.03
CA ALA A 45 -2.26 11.35 -2.50
C ALA A 45 -2.18 12.58 -3.43
N GLN A 46 -2.80 12.52 -4.61
CA GLN A 46 -2.66 13.51 -5.68
C GLN A 46 -1.17 13.77 -5.98
N ALA A 47 -0.35 12.73 -5.88
CA ALA A 47 1.07 12.80 -6.18
C ALA A 47 1.23 13.17 -7.66
N GLY A 48 1.82 14.32 -7.91
CA GLY A 48 2.05 14.90 -9.23
C GLY A 48 3.30 15.76 -9.20
N GLU A 49 3.58 16.48 -10.29
CA GLU A 49 4.86 17.16 -10.51
C GLU A 49 5.27 18.16 -9.40
N THR A 50 4.32 18.69 -8.64
CA THR A 50 4.56 19.69 -7.60
C THR A 50 4.68 19.13 -6.18
N THR A 51 4.47 17.82 -5.97
CA THR A 51 4.44 17.21 -4.63
C THR A 51 5.58 16.22 -4.45
N ASP A 52 6.61 16.58 -3.66
CA ASP A 52 7.67 15.65 -3.23
C ASP A 52 7.13 14.69 -2.16
N LEU A 53 6.63 13.53 -2.58
CA LEU A 53 6.16 12.47 -1.69
C LEU A 53 7.30 11.48 -1.41
N ARG A 54 7.73 11.39 -0.15
CA ARG A 54 8.75 10.44 0.29
C ARG A 54 8.13 9.24 0.96
N LEU A 55 8.42 8.05 0.43
CA LEU A 55 7.99 6.78 0.98
C LEU A 55 9.16 6.06 1.63
N LEU A 56 8.98 5.64 2.88
CA LEU A 56 9.88 4.70 3.55
C LEU A 56 9.30 3.29 3.44
N VAL A 57 10.08 2.36 2.91
CA VAL A 57 9.69 0.95 2.77
C VAL A 57 10.76 0.08 3.43
N ASP A 58 10.34 -0.89 4.22
CA ASP A 58 11.19 -1.79 5.03
C ASP A 58 11.93 -2.87 4.20
N ARG A 59 11.74 -2.88 2.88
CA ARG A 59 12.24 -3.91 1.95
C ARG A 59 11.80 -5.33 2.31
N ALA A 60 10.58 -5.49 2.83
CA ALA A 60 9.96 -6.81 2.94
C ALA A 60 9.72 -7.42 1.55
N GLY A 61 10.06 -8.70 1.40
CA GLY A 61 9.96 -9.47 0.15
C GLY A 61 10.53 -10.86 0.30
#